data_AF-A0AAW3MFT6-F1
#
_entry.id   AF-A0AAW3MFT6-F1
#
_cell.length_a   1.000
_cell.length_b   1.000
_cell.length_c   1.000
_cell.angle_alpha   90.00
_cell.angle_beta   90.00
_cell.angle_gamma   90.00
#
_symmetry.space_group_name_H-M   'P 1'
#
loop_
_entity.id
_entity.type
_entity.pdbx_description
1 polymer ?
#
loop_
_entity_poly.entity_id
_entity_poly.type
_entity_poly.pdbx_seq_one_letter_code
_entity_poly.pdbx_strand_id
1 'polypeptide(L)'
;MNDLQHTYETCQSESDLTDNERQQIGFRLARMAGLAHLHGVDWNEVVPGVPDLGIVRSHHPEAFETIVAAEMKRTEQLEHAMEQSSFSEWLDRLHAEETIAASARIYDQIERLESGRIWIERYWQVRNQKITNRLLQLAQTNERIVCLYGAAHLPLLRQYLNESNQVEVMTWNDWNNKKECM
;
A
#
# COMPACT_ATOMS: atom_id res chain seq x y z
N MET A 1 6.36 -0.34 -16.21
CA MET A 1 4.90 -0.58 -16.07
C MET A 1 4.33 -1.69 -16.97
N ASN A 2 5.05 -2.21 -17.98
CA ASN A 2 4.55 -3.29 -18.87
C ASN A 2 4.42 -4.70 -18.23
N ASP A 3 4.79 -4.87 -16.96
CA ASP A 3 4.88 -6.20 -16.34
C ASP A 3 3.54 -6.68 -15.71
N LEU A 4 2.77 -5.78 -15.07
CA LEU A 4 1.55 -6.17 -14.33
C LEU A 4 0.47 -6.75 -15.25
N GLN A 5 0.08 -6.00 -16.28
CA GLN A 5 -0.98 -6.41 -17.19
C GLN A 5 -0.58 -7.66 -17.97
N HIS A 6 0.68 -7.71 -18.43
CA HIS A 6 1.18 -8.88 -19.13
C HIS A 6 1.14 -10.13 -18.24
N THR A 7 1.58 -10.01 -16.99
CA THR A 7 1.50 -11.12 -16.02
C THR A 7 0.05 -11.55 -15.80
N TYR A 8 -0.88 -10.60 -15.63
CA TYR A 8 -2.31 -10.89 -15.46
C TYR A 8 -2.90 -11.67 -16.65
N GLU A 9 -2.55 -11.27 -17.87
CA GLU A 9 -2.98 -11.95 -19.10
C GLU A 9 -2.36 -13.34 -19.25
N THR A 10 -1.12 -13.55 -18.79
CA THR A 10 -0.45 -14.85 -18.90
C THR A 10 -0.87 -15.87 -17.85
N CYS A 11 -1.30 -15.42 -16.66
CA CYS A 11 -1.84 -16.32 -15.64
C CYS A 11 -3.26 -16.74 -16.06
N GLN A 12 -3.44 -17.98 -16.50
CA GLN A 12 -4.71 -18.51 -17.03
C GLN A 12 -5.43 -19.41 -16.01
N SER A 13 -4.72 -19.88 -14.99
CA SER A 13 -5.22 -20.82 -13.98
C SER A 13 -4.75 -20.44 -12.57
N GLU A 14 -5.36 -21.02 -11.54
CA GLU A 14 -4.90 -20.82 -10.16
C GLU A 14 -3.49 -21.39 -9.92
N SER A 15 -3.11 -22.45 -10.64
CA SER A 15 -1.76 -23.04 -10.57
C SER A 15 -0.65 -22.12 -11.09
N ASP A 16 -1.00 -21.06 -11.83
CA ASP A 16 -0.03 -20.08 -12.32
C ASP A 16 0.28 -18.98 -11.29
N LEU A 17 -0.46 -18.93 -10.17
CA LEU A 17 -0.31 -17.88 -9.16
C LEU A 17 0.80 -18.22 -8.17
N THR A 18 1.72 -17.28 -8.00
CA THR A 18 2.74 -17.27 -6.94
C THR A 18 2.15 -16.77 -5.62
N ASP A 19 2.92 -16.81 -4.53
CA ASP A 19 2.55 -16.25 -3.23
C ASP A 19 2.45 -14.70 -3.21
N ASN A 20 2.69 -14.02 -4.34
CA ASN A 20 2.59 -12.58 -4.44
C ASN A 20 1.15 -12.08 -4.22
N GLU A 21 0.97 -11.10 -3.33
CA GLU A 21 -0.33 -10.51 -2.98
C GLU A 21 -1.10 -9.96 -4.20
N ARG A 22 -0.41 -9.36 -5.17
CA ARG A 22 -1.04 -8.86 -6.40
C ARG A 22 -1.72 -9.99 -7.17
N GLN A 23 -1.17 -11.20 -7.09
CA GLN A 23 -1.70 -12.39 -7.77
C GLN A 23 -2.75 -13.10 -6.92
N GLN A 24 -2.46 -13.34 -5.63
CA GLN A 24 -3.38 -14.05 -4.75
C GLN A 24 -4.65 -13.24 -4.46
N ILE A 25 -4.56 -11.93 -4.33
CA ILE A 25 -5.71 -11.04 -4.07
C ILE A 25 -6.10 -10.32 -5.35
N GLY A 26 -5.20 -9.52 -5.92
CA GLY A 26 -5.51 -8.62 -7.04
C GLY A 26 -6.05 -9.36 -8.28
N PHE A 27 -5.37 -10.39 -8.76
CA PHE A 27 -5.78 -11.10 -9.98
C PHE A 27 -7.05 -11.90 -9.76
N ARG A 28 -7.21 -12.55 -8.60
CA ARG A 28 -8.44 -13.27 -8.26
C ARG A 28 -9.64 -12.33 -8.23
N LEU A 29 -9.53 -11.18 -7.55
CA LEU A 29 -10.58 -10.17 -7.52
C LEU A 29 -10.92 -9.62 -8.90
N ALA A 30 -9.90 -9.34 -9.73
CA ALA A 30 -10.10 -8.85 -11.09
C ALA A 30 -10.88 -9.85 -11.95
N ARG A 31 -10.54 -11.14 -11.88
CA ARG A 31 -11.27 -12.20 -12.59
C ARG A 31 -12.70 -12.35 -12.09
N MET A 32 -12.91 -12.31 -10.77
CA MET A 32 -14.26 -12.36 -10.18
C MET A 32 -15.11 -11.17 -10.63
N ALA A 33 -14.51 -9.99 -10.82
CA ALA A 33 -15.17 -8.80 -11.33
C ALA A 33 -15.28 -8.76 -12.87
N GLY A 34 -14.75 -9.76 -13.59
CA GLY A 34 -14.75 -9.81 -15.05
C GLY A 34 -13.88 -8.72 -15.70
N LEU A 35 -12.86 -8.21 -15.00
CA LEU A 35 -11.99 -7.16 -15.50
C LEU A 35 -10.98 -7.71 -16.51
N ALA A 36 -10.98 -7.16 -17.72
CA ALA A 36 -10.00 -7.46 -18.74
C ALA A 36 -8.63 -6.79 -18.49
N HIS A 37 -8.60 -5.74 -17.65
CA HIS A 37 -7.41 -4.93 -17.45
C HIS A 37 -7.20 -4.56 -15.98
N LEU A 38 -5.93 -4.51 -15.57
CA LEU A 38 -5.47 -4.07 -14.27
C LEU A 38 -4.59 -2.82 -14.41
N HIS A 39 -4.81 -1.85 -13.52
CA HIS A 39 -4.08 -0.60 -13.52
C HIS A 39 -2.98 -0.60 -12.44
N GLY A 40 -1.71 -0.54 -12.87
CA GLY A 40 -0.60 -0.20 -11.97
C GLY A 40 -0.62 1.29 -11.67
N VAL A 41 -0.82 1.66 -10.40
CA VAL A 41 -0.91 3.06 -9.96
C VAL A 41 0.31 3.57 -9.19
N ASP A 42 1.23 2.67 -8.83
CA ASP A 42 2.46 3.02 -8.12
C ASP A 42 3.43 3.80 -9.01
N TRP A 43 4.14 4.73 -8.40
CA TRP A 43 5.30 5.40 -8.97
C TRP A 43 6.48 5.17 -8.05
N ASN A 44 7.49 4.43 -8.52
CA ASN A 44 8.66 4.05 -7.71
C ASN A 44 9.96 4.25 -8.52
N GLU A 45 10.13 5.47 -9.04
CA GLU A 45 11.24 5.84 -9.93
C GLU A 45 12.32 6.60 -9.19
N VAL A 46 13.59 6.45 -9.58
CA VAL A 46 14.70 7.22 -8.98
C VAL A 46 14.55 8.72 -9.27
N VAL A 47 14.72 9.55 -8.23
CA VAL A 47 14.72 11.01 -8.36
C VAL A 47 16.14 11.55 -8.26
N PRO A 48 16.68 12.20 -9.30
CA PRO A 48 18.02 12.79 -9.26
C PRO A 48 18.18 13.75 -8.07
N GLY A 49 19.25 13.55 -7.30
CA GLY A 49 19.55 14.40 -6.14
C GLY A 49 18.71 14.15 -4.89
N VAL A 50 17.90 13.09 -4.85
CA VAL A 50 17.20 12.62 -3.65
C VAL A 50 17.84 11.33 -3.17
N PRO A 51 18.28 11.23 -1.91
CA PRO A 51 18.89 10.00 -1.38
C PRO A 51 17.84 8.90 -1.29
N ASP A 52 18.14 7.69 -1.76
CA ASP A 52 17.27 6.52 -1.51
C ASP A 52 17.45 5.99 -0.07
N LEU A 53 16.64 5.01 0.32
CA LEU A 53 16.75 4.40 1.65
C LEU A 53 18.10 3.71 1.91
N GLY A 54 18.82 3.29 0.87
CA GLY A 54 20.17 2.74 0.99
C GLY A 54 21.19 3.81 1.38
N ILE A 55 21.07 5.01 0.83
CA ILE A 55 21.87 6.19 1.22
C ILE A 55 21.48 6.66 2.62
N VAL A 56 20.19 6.68 2.95
CA VAL A 56 19.75 7.02 4.31
C VAL A 56 20.35 6.06 5.33
N ARG A 57 20.33 4.76 5.04
CA ARG A 57 20.97 3.72 5.86
C ARG A 57 22.47 3.92 5.99
N SER A 58 23.19 4.24 4.91
CA SER A 58 24.64 4.38 4.97
C SER A 58 25.10 5.59 5.79
N HIS A 59 24.32 6.67 5.81
CA HIS A 59 24.60 7.85 6.66
C HIS A 59 24.22 7.65 8.13
N HIS A 60 23.22 6.80 8.42
CA HIS A 60 22.68 6.62 9.76
C HIS A 60 22.44 5.12 10.10
N PRO A 61 23.46 4.25 10.04
CA PRO A 61 23.26 2.80 10.08
C PRO A 61 22.57 2.34 11.36
N GLU A 62 23.07 2.70 12.54
CA GLU A 62 22.49 2.25 13.82
C GLU A 62 21.03 2.71 14.02
N ALA A 63 20.75 3.98 13.70
CA ALA A 63 19.41 4.53 13.81
C ALA A 63 18.46 3.87 12.80
N PHE A 64 18.91 3.67 11.56
CA PHE A 64 18.12 3.02 10.53
C PHE A 64 17.82 1.56 10.86
N GLU A 65 18.81 0.79 11.32
CA GLU A 65 18.59 -0.59 11.76
C GLU A 65 17.60 -0.66 12.93
N THR A 66 17.67 0.27 13.89
CA THR A 66 16.73 0.33 15.02
C THR A 66 15.30 0.55 14.53
N ILE A 67 15.11 1.44 13.55
CA ILE A 67 13.81 1.74 12.95
C ILE A 67 13.27 0.50 12.20
N VAL A 68 14.09 -0.11 11.35
CA VAL A 68 13.69 -1.28 10.54
C VAL A 68 13.42 -2.49 11.41
N ALA A 69 14.23 -2.75 12.43
CA ALA A 69 14.02 -3.88 13.35
C ALA A 69 12.67 -3.79 14.08
N ALA A 70 12.22 -2.58 14.43
CA ALA A 70 10.91 -2.38 15.04
C ALA A 70 9.75 -2.67 14.07
N GLU A 71 9.90 -2.36 12.78
CA GLU A 71 8.93 -2.72 11.73
C GLU A 71 8.92 -4.22 11.45
N MET A 72 10.09 -4.84 11.32
CA MET A 72 10.22 -6.28 11.10
C MET A 72 9.53 -7.07 12.21
N LYS A 73 9.78 -6.71 13.48
CA LYS A 73 9.13 -7.35 14.63
C LYS A 73 7.60 -7.25 14.57
N ARG A 74 7.06 -6.11 14.12
CA ARG A 74 5.60 -5.93 13.97
C ARG A 74 5.04 -6.75 12.81
N THR A 75 5.78 -6.83 11.70
CA THR A 75 5.41 -7.64 10.55
C THR A 75 5.39 -9.13 10.92
N GLU A 76 6.42 -9.62 11.61
CA GLU A 76 6.47 -10.99 12.14
C GLU A 76 5.28 -11.30 13.07
N GLN A 77 4.87 -10.35 13.91
CA GLN A 77 3.70 -10.51 14.77
C GLN A 77 2.38 -10.61 13.98
N LEU A 78 2.25 -9.85 12.89
CA LEU A 78 1.08 -9.93 11.99
C LEU A 78 1.07 -11.23 11.19
N GLU A 79 2.23 -11.69 10.74
CA GLU A 79 2.39 -12.98 10.05
C GLU A 79 2.04 -14.14 10.98
N HIS A 80 2.55 -14.15 12.21
CA HIS A 80 2.21 -15.19 13.18
C HIS A 80 0.73 -15.15 13.56
N ALA A 81 0.12 -13.97 13.67
CA ALA A 81 -1.32 -13.84 13.90
C ALA A 81 -2.14 -14.44 12.74
N MET A 82 -1.65 -14.38 11.50
CA MET A 82 -2.30 -14.97 10.33
C MET A 82 -2.46 -16.49 10.46
N GLU A 83 -1.47 -17.17 11.05
CA GLU A 83 -1.49 -18.63 11.25
C GLU A 83 -2.50 -19.08 12.32
N GLN A 84 -2.85 -18.17 13.23
CA GLN A 84 -3.64 -18.47 14.44
C GLN A 84 -5.07 -17.93 14.38
N SER A 85 -5.44 -17.20 13.32
CA SER A 85 -6.75 -16.58 13.17
C SER A 85 -7.40 -16.93 11.84
N SER A 86 -8.72 -16.75 11.75
CA SER A 86 -9.38 -16.82 10.45
C SER A 86 -8.89 -15.68 9.55
N PHE A 87 -8.96 -15.88 8.23
CA PHE A 87 -8.53 -14.86 7.27
C PHE A 87 -9.26 -13.52 7.45
N SER A 88 -10.55 -13.53 7.86
CA SER A 88 -11.31 -12.31 8.12
C SER A 88 -10.79 -11.57 9.35
N GLU A 89 -10.56 -12.28 10.47
CA GLU A 89 -10.02 -11.67 11.69
C GLU A 89 -8.61 -11.11 11.47
N TRP A 90 -7.80 -11.81 10.66
CA TRP A 90 -6.50 -11.32 10.26
C TRP A 90 -6.60 -10.05 9.41
N LEU A 91 -7.52 -10.00 8.42
CA LEU A 91 -7.76 -8.80 7.62
C LEU A 91 -8.24 -7.63 8.49
N ASP A 92 -9.14 -7.85 9.44
CA ASP A 92 -9.59 -6.81 10.38
C ASP A 92 -8.41 -6.27 11.21
N ARG A 93 -7.50 -7.14 11.65
CA ARG A 93 -6.27 -6.74 12.36
C ARG A 93 -5.31 -5.96 11.46
N LEU A 94 -5.11 -6.41 10.22
CA LEU A 94 -4.24 -5.74 9.25
C LEU A 94 -4.71 -4.31 8.96
N HIS A 95 -6.03 -4.12 8.92
CA HIS A 95 -6.67 -2.83 8.65
C HIS A 95 -7.04 -2.05 9.90
N ALA A 96 -6.70 -2.52 11.11
CA ALA A 96 -6.94 -1.76 12.33
C ALA A 96 -6.16 -0.43 12.30
N GLU A 97 -6.79 0.66 12.77
CA GLU A 97 -6.15 1.99 12.79
C GLU A 97 -4.82 1.99 13.56
N GLU A 98 -4.70 1.17 14.62
CA GLU A 98 -3.43 0.99 15.33
C GLU A 98 -2.33 0.39 14.45
N THR A 99 -2.66 -0.65 13.66
CA THR A 99 -1.73 -1.29 12.73
C THR A 99 -1.30 -0.32 11.63
N ILE A 100 -2.26 0.39 11.03
CA ILE A 100 -2.00 1.40 9.99
C ILE A 100 -1.11 2.52 10.54
N ALA A 101 -1.45 3.06 11.72
CA ALA A 101 -0.68 4.13 12.35
C ALA A 101 0.73 3.67 12.72
N ALA A 102 0.91 2.42 13.17
CA ALA A 102 2.23 1.87 13.45
C ALA A 102 3.08 1.72 12.17
N SER A 103 2.48 1.26 11.07
CA SER A 103 3.15 1.14 9.78
C SER A 103 3.52 2.51 9.18
N ALA A 104 2.72 3.55 9.41
CA ALA A 104 3.04 4.92 8.98
C ALA A 104 4.14 5.57 9.83
N ARG A 105 4.21 5.27 11.13
CA ARG A 105 5.17 5.87 12.08
C ARG A 105 6.63 5.65 11.71
N ILE A 106 6.95 4.58 10.98
CA ILE A 106 8.32 4.32 10.50
C ILE A 106 8.83 5.50 9.65
N TYR A 107 7.96 6.13 8.87
CA TYR A 107 8.30 7.24 7.99
C TYR A 107 8.60 8.52 8.79
N ASP A 108 7.86 8.78 9.88
CA ASP A 108 8.17 9.87 10.81
C ASP A 108 9.53 9.68 11.49
N GLN A 109 9.93 8.42 11.75
CA GLN A 109 11.25 8.11 12.31
C GLN A 109 12.36 8.30 11.28
N ILE A 110 12.14 7.88 10.04
CA ILE A 110 13.06 8.11 8.92
C ILE A 110 13.24 9.62 8.67
N GLU A 111 12.17 10.42 8.74
CA GLU A 111 12.20 11.87 8.55
C GLU A 111 13.14 12.59 9.55
N ARG A 112 13.34 12.03 10.74
CA ARG A 112 14.24 12.61 11.76
C ARG A 112 15.73 12.46 11.40
N LEU A 113 16.06 11.62 10.42
CA LEU A 113 17.40 11.47 9.88
C LEU A 113 17.63 12.54 8.80
N GLU A 114 18.82 13.14 8.72
CA GLU A 114 19.07 14.28 7.82
C GLU A 114 18.77 13.93 6.34
N SER A 115 19.33 12.82 5.88
CA SER A 115 19.07 12.30 4.53
C SER A 115 17.67 11.71 4.39
N GLY A 116 17.11 11.18 5.47
CA GLY A 116 15.75 10.65 5.52
C GLY A 116 14.69 11.74 5.33
N ARG A 117 14.89 12.92 5.91
CA ARG A 117 14.03 14.10 5.68
C ARG A 117 13.94 14.45 4.20
N ILE A 118 15.09 14.52 3.52
CA ILE A 118 15.14 14.84 2.08
C ILE A 118 14.36 13.79 1.29
N TRP A 119 14.51 12.50 1.64
CA TRP A 119 13.75 11.43 1.01
C TRP A 119 12.24 11.55 1.29
N ILE A 120 11.82 11.83 2.53
CA ILE A 120 10.41 11.98 2.88
C ILE A 120 9.76 13.13 2.11
N GLU A 121 10.37 14.31 2.16
CA GLU A 121 9.85 15.54 1.53
C GLU A 121 9.81 15.44 0.00
N ARG A 122 10.85 14.88 -0.62
CA ARG A 122 11.03 14.93 -2.09
C ARG A 122 10.65 13.65 -2.82
N TYR A 123 10.55 12.53 -2.11
CA TYR A 123 10.18 11.24 -2.69
C TYR A 123 8.87 10.71 -2.12
N TRP A 124 8.79 10.46 -0.82
CA TRP A 124 7.64 9.76 -0.22
C TRP A 124 6.33 10.53 -0.38
N GLN A 125 6.33 11.82 -0.09
CA GLN A 125 5.15 12.68 -0.29
C GLN A 125 4.78 12.78 -1.77
N VAL A 126 5.77 12.98 -2.65
CA VAL A 126 5.58 13.08 -4.10
C VAL A 126 5.03 11.78 -4.70
N ARG A 127 5.50 10.62 -4.24
CA ARG A 127 4.99 9.30 -4.63
C ARG A 127 3.52 9.16 -4.29
N ASN A 128 3.13 9.48 -3.05
CA ASN A 128 1.71 9.42 -2.62
C ASN A 128 0.81 10.40 -3.39
N GLN A 129 1.30 11.60 -3.72
CA GLN A 129 0.58 12.54 -4.58
C GLN A 129 0.42 12.00 -6.01
N LYS A 130 1.47 11.40 -6.60
CA LYS A 130 1.41 10.80 -7.94
C LYS A 130 0.44 9.62 -7.99
N ILE A 131 0.45 8.75 -6.97
CA ILE A 131 -0.51 7.65 -6.83
C ILE A 131 -1.93 8.21 -6.76
N THR A 132 -2.16 9.22 -5.91
CA THR A 132 -3.47 9.88 -5.79
C THR A 132 -3.95 10.45 -7.12
N ASN A 133 -3.10 11.22 -7.80
CA ASN A 133 -3.43 11.79 -9.10
C ASN A 133 -3.77 10.70 -10.12
N ARG A 134 -3.06 9.56 -10.08
CA ARG A 134 -3.34 8.44 -10.97
C ARG A 134 -4.69 7.78 -10.67
N LEU A 135 -5.05 7.62 -9.40
CA LEU A 135 -6.35 7.11 -8.98
C LEU A 135 -7.48 8.05 -9.43
N LEU A 136 -7.33 9.36 -9.22
CA LEU A 136 -8.33 10.35 -9.64
C LEU A 136 -8.50 10.41 -11.17
N GLN A 137 -7.43 10.22 -11.94
CA GLN A 137 -7.52 10.12 -13.40
C GLN A 137 -8.26 8.87 -13.89
N LEU A 138 -8.25 7.79 -13.08
CA LEU A 138 -8.94 6.55 -13.40
C LEU A 138 -10.41 6.57 -12.96
N ALA A 139 -10.77 7.38 -11.96
CA ALA A 139 -12.11 7.43 -11.42
C ALA A 139 -13.12 8.05 -12.39
N GLN A 140 -14.11 7.26 -12.83
CA GLN A 140 -15.31 7.77 -13.50
C GLN A 140 -16.51 7.79 -12.54
N THR A 141 -17.58 8.49 -12.92
CA THR A 141 -18.71 8.80 -12.02
C THR A 141 -19.58 7.59 -11.64
N ASN A 142 -19.50 6.47 -12.37
CA ASN A 142 -20.42 5.34 -12.22
C ASN A 142 -19.71 4.02 -11.89
N GLU A 143 -18.49 4.07 -11.38
CA GLU A 143 -17.68 2.90 -11.08
C GLU A 143 -17.08 2.95 -9.68
N ARG A 144 -16.57 1.80 -9.23
CA ARG A 144 -15.85 1.65 -7.96
C ARG A 144 -14.46 1.15 -8.25
N ILE A 145 -13.46 1.79 -7.66
CA ILE A 145 -12.08 1.33 -7.73
C ILE A 145 -11.75 0.59 -6.44
N VAL A 146 -11.36 -0.67 -6.56
CA VAL A 146 -10.71 -1.39 -5.46
C VAL A 146 -9.20 -1.18 -5.59
N CYS A 147 -8.59 -0.55 -4.60
CA CYS A 147 -7.15 -0.30 -4.57
C CYS A 147 -6.48 -1.23 -3.55
N LEU A 148 -5.55 -2.08 -4.04
CA LEU A 148 -4.68 -2.90 -3.21
C LEU A 148 -3.33 -2.20 -3.06
N TYR A 149 -2.94 -1.88 -1.83
CA TYR A 149 -1.74 -1.11 -1.56
C TYR A 149 -1.17 -1.36 -0.16
N GLY A 150 0.14 -1.16 0.01
CA GLY A 150 0.79 -1.29 1.31
C GLY A 150 0.24 -0.31 2.35
N ALA A 151 -0.01 -0.80 3.57
CA ALA A 151 -0.73 -0.08 4.62
C ALA A 151 -0.15 1.30 4.97
N ALA A 152 1.18 1.46 4.93
CA ALA A 152 1.83 2.73 5.24
C ALA A 152 1.46 3.90 4.30
N HIS A 153 0.96 3.61 3.10
CA HIS A 153 0.50 4.65 2.18
C HIS A 153 -0.88 5.20 2.55
N LEU A 154 -1.69 4.41 3.26
CA LEU A 154 -3.10 4.70 3.49
C LEU A 154 -3.35 6.08 4.13
N PRO A 155 -2.59 6.55 5.15
CA PRO A 155 -2.85 7.86 5.74
C PRO A 155 -2.77 9.01 4.72
N LEU A 156 -1.72 9.04 3.89
CA LEU A 156 -1.54 10.08 2.88
C LEU A 156 -2.53 9.93 1.72
N LEU A 157 -2.76 8.71 1.24
CA LEU A 157 -3.75 8.48 0.18
C LEU A 157 -5.16 8.87 0.64
N ARG A 158 -5.56 8.46 1.85
CA ARG A 158 -6.84 8.82 2.46
C ARG A 158 -6.97 10.33 2.59
N GLN A 159 -5.92 11.01 3.06
CA GLN A 159 -5.91 12.47 3.14
C GLN A 159 -6.11 13.12 1.77
N TYR A 160 -5.23 12.84 0.80
CA TYR A 160 -5.26 13.51 -0.50
C TYR A 160 -6.52 13.21 -1.31
N LEU A 161 -7.03 11.98 -1.26
CA LEU A 161 -8.27 11.59 -1.94
C LEU A 161 -9.48 12.29 -1.32
N ASN A 162 -9.58 12.38 0.01
CA ASN A 162 -10.66 13.11 0.67
C ASN A 162 -10.59 14.62 0.37
N GLU A 163 -9.40 15.22 0.43
CA GLU A 163 -9.20 16.64 0.09
C GLU A 163 -9.55 16.96 -1.37
N SER A 164 -9.46 15.98 -2.28
CA SER A 164 -9.86 16.17 -3.68
C SER A 164 -11.35 16.46 -3.86
N ASN A 165 -12.21 15.97 -2.95
CA ASN A 165 -13.67 15.99 -3.06
C ASN A 165 -14.22 15.39 -4.37
N GLN A 166 -13.45 14.52 -5.05
CA GLN A 166 -13.84 13.89 -6.31
C GLN A 166 -14.33 12.44 -6.16
N VAL A 167 -14.02 11.80 -5.03
CA VAL A 167 -14.34 10.39 -4.76
C VAL A 167 -14.78 10.20 -3.31
N GLU A 168 -15.60 9.19 -3.04
CA GLU A 168 -15.82 8.67 -1.69
C GLU A 168 -14.73 7.64 -1.38
N VAL A 169 -13.94 7.87 -0.33
CA VAL A 169 -12.91 6.94 0.11
C VAL A 169 -13.51 6.00 1.17
N MET A 170 -13.41 4.69 0.93
CA MET A 170 -13.77 3.67 1.90
C MET A 170 -12.57 2.77 2.18
N THR A 171 -12.23 2.60 3.45
CA THR A 171 -11.28 1.59 3.91
C THR A 171 -11.97 0.22 4.06
N TRP A 172 -11.19 -0.83 4.30
CA TRP A 172 -11.73 -2.16 4.64
C TRP A 172 -12.74 -2.09 5.79
N ASN A 173 -12.40 -1.37 6.87
CA ASN A 173 -13.25 -1.26 8.04
C ASN A 173 -14.57 -0.53 7.71
N ASP A 174 -14.53 0.53 6.90
CA ASP A 174 -15.73 1.25 6.47
C ASP A 174 -16.67 0.34 5.67
N TRP A 175 -16.09 -0.49 4.80
CA TRP A 175 -16.82 -1.45 3.99
C TRP A 175 -17.40 -2.60 4.81
N ASN A 176 -16.61 -3.16 5.73
CA ASN A 176 -17.03 -4.30 6.55
C ASN A 176 -18.14 -3.90 7.53
N ASN A 177 -18.02 -2.74 8.19
CA ASN A 177 -19.04 -2.24 9.11
C ASN A 177 -20.36 -1.89 8.40
N LYS A 178 -20.32 -1.40 7.14
CA LYS A 178 -21.55 -1.14 6.36
C LYS A 178 -22.30 -2.44 6.03
N LYS A 179 -21.62 -3.57 5.86
CA LYS A 179 -22.28 -4.87 5.60
C LYS A 179 -23.08 -5.39 6.78
N GLU A 180 -22.64 -5.14 8.01
CA GLU A 180 -23.39 -5.55 9.21
C GLU A 180 -24.71 -4.78 9.39
N CYS A 181 -24.86 -3.65 8.69
CA CYS A 181 -26.06 -2.80 8.73
C CYS A 181 -27.04 -3.03 7.55
N MET A 182 -26.73 -3.93 6.62
CA MET A 182 -27.57 -4.29 5.47
C MET A 182 -28.14 -5.70 5.63
#